data_AF-A0AAU0PN35-F1
#
_entry.id   AF-A0AAU0PN35-F1
#
_cell.length_a   1.000
_cell.length_b   1.000
_cell.length_c   1.000
_cell.angle_alpha   90.00
_cell.angle_beta   90.00
_cell.angle_gamma   90.00
#
_symmetry.space_group_name_H-M   'P 1'
#
loop_
_entity.id
_entity.type
_entity.pdbx_description
1 polymer ?
#
loop_
_entity_poly.entity_id
_entity_poly.type
_entity_poly.pdbx_seq_one_letter_code
_entity_poly.pdbx_strand_id
1 'polypeptide(L)'
;MITIQMKLKDIIEKIMIPESKAFLNELDEMIKNNSSSEDDLEAKKDMEYFLEELQTILKSIDNNQINDKEAEEIYEKINFMLEMHHNEHLYN
;
A
#
# COMPACT_ATOMS: atom_id res chain seq x y z
N MET A 1 3.55 23.23 10.15
CA MET A 1 2.46 23.26 9.16
C MET A 1 2.51 21.92 8.45
N ILE A 2 1.42 21.14 8.44
CA ILE A 2 1.40 19.81 7.80
C ILE A 2 1.09 20.02 6.30
N THR A 3 1.95 19.53 5.40
CA THR A 3 1.73 19.58 3.95
C THR A 3 1.00 18.32 3.46
N ILE A 4 0.40 18.38 2.28
CA ILE A 4 -0.23 17.20 1.67
C ILE A 4 0.79 16.09 1.38
N GLN A 5 2.01 16.45 0.96
CA GLN A 5 3.13 15.52 0.81
C GLN A 5 3.47 14.80 2.12
N MET A 6 3.46 15.51 3.27
CA MET A 6 3.68 14.88 4.58
C MET A 6 2.55 13.91 4.94
N LYS A 7 1.29 14.25 4.63
CA LYS A 7 0.16 13.34 4.86
C LYS A 7 0.25 12.08 3.99
N LEU A 8 0.62 12.25 2.72
CA LEU A 8 0.85 11.15 1.79
C LEU A 8 1.99 10.24 2.24
N LYS A 9 3.11 10.82 2.69
CA LYS A 9 4.21 10.07 3.27
C LYS A 9 3.77 9.29 4.51
N ASP A 10 3.07 9.95 5.43
CA ASP A 10 2.60 9.33 6.67
C ASP A 10 1.67 8.14 6.42
N ILE A 11 0.69 8.26 5.53
CA ILE A 11 -0.25 7.17 5.24
C ILE A 11 0.45 5.98 4.57
N ILE A 12 1.41 6.24 3.66
CA ILE A 12 2.18 5.17 3.02
C ILE A 12 3.07 4.45 4.05
N GLU A 13 3.81 5.20 4.87
CA GLU A 13 4.78 4.61 5.81
C GLU A 13 4.11 3.92 7.01
N LYS A 14 3.01 4.47 7.52
CA LYS A 14 2.39 4.00 8.77
C LYS A 14 1.25 3.01 8.55
N ILE A 15 0.64 2.99 7.37
CA ILE A 15 -0.54 2.17 7.09
C ILE A 15 -0.25 1.23 5.91
N MET A 16 -0.05 1.76 4.71
CA MET A 16 0.01 0.94 3.49
C MET A 16 1.17 -0.05 3.50
N ILE A 17 2.40 0.40 3.77
CA ILE A 17 3.57 -0.49 3.79
C ILE A 17 3.44 -1.59 4.87
N PRO A 18 3.09 -1.27 6.13
CA PRO A 18 2.85 -2.30 7.14
C PRO A 18 1.78 -3.32 6.76
N GLU A 19 0.63 -2.88 6.24
CA GLU A 19 -0.47 -3.78 5.85
C GLU A 19 -0.07 -4.68 4.69
N SER A 20 0.54 -4.13 3.63
CA SER A 20 1.04 -4.92 2.49
C SER A 20 2.09 -5.94 2.91
N LYS A 21 2.99 -5.60 3.86
CA LYS A 21 3.96 -6.54 4.41
C LYS A 21 3.32 -7.63 5.25
N ALA A 22 2.27 -7.31 6.01
CA ALA A 22 1.54 -8.30 6.78
C ALA A 22 0.89 -9.34 5.85
N PHE A 23 0.24 -8.88 4.78
CA PHE A 23 -0.36 -9.75 3.77
C PHE A 23 0.68 -10.63 3.06
N LEU A 24 1.85 -10.06 2.69
CA LEU A 24 2.94 -10.86 2.12
C LEU A 24 3.43 -11.96 3.08
N ASN A 25 3.50 -11.67 4.37
CA ASN A 25 3.90 -12.67 5.36
C ASN A 25 2.87 -13.81 5.45
N GLU A 26 1.58 -13.50 5.37
CA GLU A 26 0.50 -14.51 5.35
C GLU A 26 0.63 -15.41 4.11
N LEU A 27 0.84 -14.81 2.93
CA LEU A 27 1.08 -15.56 1.69
C LEU A 27 2.34 -16.44 1.78
N ASP A 28 3.42 -15.91 2.35
CA ASP A 28 4.66 -16.68 2.57
C ASP A 28 4.44 -17.87 3.52
N GLU A 29 3.61 -17.73 4.54
CA GLU A 29 3.24 -18.84 5.43
C GLU A 29 2.42 -19.90 4.69
N MET A 30 1.46 -19.50 3.85
CA MET A 30 0.68 -20.43 3.02
C MET A 30 1.58 -21.21 2.04
N ILE A 31 2.53 -20.52 1.41
CA ILE A 31 3.50 -21.13 0.49
C ILE A 31 4.39 -22.13 1.23
N LYS A 32 4.94 -21.75 2.40
CA LYS A 32 5.76 -22.63 3.23
C LYS A 32 5.00 -23.89 3.66
N ASN A 33 3.71 -23.76 3.93
CA ASN A 33 2.85 -24.86 4.35
C ASN A 33 2.33 -25.71 3.17
N ASN A 34 2.73 -25.41 1.93
CA ASN A 34 2.21 -26.01 0.69
C ASN A 34 0.67 -25.93 0.60
N SER A 35 0.08 -24.88 1.16
CA SER A 35 -1.37 -24.63 1.17
C SER A 35 -1.77 -23.47 0.25
N SER A 36 -0.84 -22.89 -0.48
CA SER A 36 -1.08 -21.82 -1.46
C SER A 36 -1.60 -22.37 -2.79
N SER A 37 -2.52 -21.65 -3.41
CA SER A 37 -2.99 -21.81 -4.78
C SER A 37 -2.10 -21.05 -5.77
N GLU A 38 -2.39 -21.16 -7.07
CA GLU A 38 -1.75 -20.35 -8.11
C GLU A 38 -2.12 -18.86 -7.96
N ASP A 39 -3.38 -18.59 -7.61
CA ASP A 39 -3.89 -17.24 -7.34
C ASP A 39 -3.14 -16.57 -6.17
N ASP A 40 -2.81 -17.33 -5.11
CA ASP A 40 -2.02 -16.83 -3.97
C ASP A 40 -0.59 -16.44 -4.39
N LEU A 41 0.00 -17.18 -5.33
CA LEU A 41 1.33 -16.88 -5.87
C LEU A 41 1.31 -15.63 -6.76
N GLU A 42 0.22 -15.42 -7.51
CA GLU A 42 0.01 -14.21 -8.30
C GLU A 42 -0.22 -12.99 -7.39
N ALA A 43 -1.10 -13.11 -6.41
CA ALA A 43 -1.36 -12.09 -5.40
C ALA A 43 -0.09 -11.67 -4.66
N LYS A 44 0.83 -12.61 -4.38
CA LYS A 44 2.13 -12.30 -3.80
C LYS A 44 2.95 -11.39 -4.70
N LYS A 45 3.08 -11.70 -5.99
CA LYS A 45 3.84 -10.90 -6.95
C LYS A 45 3.25 -9.51 -7.11
N ASP A 46 1.93 -9.43 -7.18
CA ASP A 46 1.22 -8.15 -7.29
C ASP A 46 1.46 -7.29 -6.05
N MET A 47 1.47 -7.89 -4.85
CA MET A 47 1.76 -7.18 -3.61
C MET A 47 3.24 -6.75 -3.49
N GLU A 48 4.18 -7.56 -4.00
CA GLU A 48 5.59 -7.17 -4.12
C GLU A 48 5.75 -5.95 -5.04
N TYR A 49 5.11 -5.96 -6.22
CA TYR A 49 5.10 -4.82 -7.14
C TYR A 49 4.47 -3.58 -6.51
N PHE A 50 3.35 -3.75 -5.81
CA PHE A 50 2.68 -2.65 -5.12
C PHE A 50 3.59 -1.99 -4.07
N LEU A 51 4.36 -2.78 -3.29
CA LEU A 51 5.33 -2.23 -2.35
C LEU A 51 6.46 -1.44 -3.04
N GLU A 52 6.92 -1.87 -4.21
CA GLU A 52 7.91 -1.13 -5.00
C GLU A 52 7.36 0.22 -5.48
N GLU A 53 6.09 0.26 -5.92
CA GLU A 53 5.41 1.49 -6.30
C GLU A 53 5.27 2.46 -5.12
N LEU A 54 4.90 1.96 -3.94
CA LEU A 54 4.84 2.78 -2.71
C LEU A 54 6.21 3.39 -2.38
N GLN A 55 7.29 2.62 -2.49
CA GLN A 55 8.64 3.13 -2.27
C GLN A 55 9.05 4.17 -3.33
N THR A 56 8.60 4.01 -4.57
CA THR A 56 8.84 4.97 -5.65
C THR A 56 8.13 6.30 -5.39
N ILE A 57 6.91 6.27 -4.85
CA ILE A 57 6.19 7.48 -4.42
C ILE A 57 6.95 8.18 -3.28
N LEU A 58 7.39 7.44 -2.26
CA LEU A 58 8.17 8.01 -1.14
C LEU A 58 9.45 8.69 -1.62
N LYS A 59 10.21 8.04 -2.51
CA LYS A 59 11.41 8.63 -3.12
C LYS A 59 11.09 9.89 -3.91
N SER A 60 9.98 9.90 -4.65
CA SER A 60 9.54 11.08 -5.41
C SER A 60 9.17 12.25 -4.50
N ILE A 61 8.56 11.98 -3.33
CA ILE A 61 8.29 13.00 -2.31
C ILE A 61 9.60 13.54 -1.73
N ASP A 62 10.52 12.66 -1.31
CA ASP A 62 11.79 13.05 -0.68
C ASP A 62 12.70 13.82 -1.65
N ASN A 63 12.63 13.53 -2.95
CA ASN A 63 13.35 14.24 -3.99
C ASN A 63 12.62 15.51 -4.51
N ASN A 64 11.47 15.86 -3.91
CA ASN A 64 10.63 16.97 -4.33
C ASN A 64 10.24 16.91 -5.83
N GLN A 65 9.98 15.70 -6.33
CA GLN A 65 9.59 15.40 -7.72
C GLN A 65 8.08 15.34 -7.93
N ILE A 66 7.30 15.39 -6.85
CA ILE A 66 5.84 15.44 -6.86
C ILE A 66 5.39 16.79 -6.31
N ASN A 67 4.52 17.49 -7.04
CA ASN A 67 3.92 18.73 -6.56
C ASN A 67 2.71 18.47 -5.64
N ASP A 68 2.22 19.51 -4.97
CA ASP A 68 1.11 19.38 -4.02
C ASP A 68 -0.17 18.80 -4.63
N LYS A 69 -0.49 19.15 -5.89
CA LYS A 69 -1.68 18.64 -6.58
C LYS A 69 -1.53 17.14 -6.88
N GLU A 70 -0.38 16.73 -7.37
CA GLU A 70 -0.08 15.31 -7.62
C GLU A 70 -0.12 14.51 -6.31
N ALA A 71 0.42 15.06 -5.22
CA ALA A 71 0.36 14.45 -3.90
C ALA A 71 -1.09 14.32 -3.39
N GLU A 72 -1.94 15.33 -3.63
CA GLU A 72 -3.35 15.31 -3.26
C GLU A 72 -4.10 14.21 -4.02
N GLU A 73 -3.94 14.12 -5.33
CA GLU A 73 -4.59 13.09 -6.15
C GLU A 73 -4.21 11.67 -5.72
N ILE A 74 -2.94 11.43 -5.38
CA ILE A 74 -2.48 10.12 -4.88
C ILE A 74 -3.05 9.87 -3.48
N TYR A 75 -3.01 10.88 -2.60
CA TYR A 75 -3.53 10.76 -1.24
C TYR A 75 -5.03 10.44 -1.22
N GLU A 76 -5.84 11.11 -2.05
CA GLU A 76 -7.27 10.84 -2.15
C GLU A 76 -7.54 9.41 -2.63
N LYS A 77 -6.81 8.92 -3.64
CA LYS A 77 -6.93 7.53 -4.11
C LYS A 77 -6.60 6.53 -3.02
N ILE A 78 -5.53 6.76 -2.24
CA ILE A 78 -5.16 5.87 -1.13
C ILE A 78 -6.25 5.86 -0.06
N ASN A 79 -6.77 7.03 0.34
CA ASN A 79 -7.85 7.09 1.33
C ASN A 79 -9.12 6.40 0.83
N PHE A 80 -9.47 6.57 -0.45
CA PHE A 80 -10.61 5.89 -1.03
C PHE A 80 -10.45 4.36 -0.98
N MET A 81 -9.27 3.84 -1.36
CA MET A 81 -8.99 2.40 -1.27
C MET A 81 -9.10 1.88 0.17
N LEU A 82 -8.54 2.62 1.14
CA LEU A 82 -8.61 2.26 2.56
C LEU A 82 -10.03 2.31 3.11
N GLU A 83 -10.84 3.29 2.70
CA GLU A 83 -12.23 3.39 3.10
C GLU A 83 -13.05 2.22 2.55
N MET A 84 -12.83 1.83 1.29
CA MET A 84 -13.50 0.66 0.70
C MET A 84 -13.11 -0.63 1.44
N HIS A 85 -11.81 -0.83 1.69
CA HIS A 85 -11.33 -1.98 2.46
C HIS A 85 -11.89 -2.01 3.89
N HIS A 86 -11.91 -0.88 4.59
CA HIS A 86 -12.50 -0.79 5.93
C HIS A 86 -14.00 -1.12 5.93
N ASN A 87 -14.74 -0.62 4.94
CA ASN A 87 -16.15 -0.94 4.79
C ASN A 87 -16.38 -2.43 4.50
N GLU A 88 -15.55 -3.08 3.67
CA GLU A 88 -15.64 -4.52 3.44
C GLU A 88 -15.44 -5.35 4.72
N HIS A 89 -14.56 -4.91 5.64
CA HIS A 89 -14.37 -5.57 6.95
C HIS A 89 -15.48 -5.29 7.98
N LEU A 90 -16.25 -4.20 7.84
CA LEU A 90 -17.37 -3.89 8.74
C LEU A 90 -18.66 -4.66 8.41
N TYR A 91 -18.79 -5.15 7.17
CA TYR A 91 -19.97 -5.89 6.70
C TYR A 91 -19.76 -7.41 6.58
N ASN A 92 -18.56 -7.91 6.95
CA ASN A 92 -18.22 -9.34 7.05
C ASN A 92 -18.08 -9.77 8.52
#